data_AF-A0A1X2DLJ9-F1
#
_entry.id   AF-A0A1X2DLJ9-F1
#
_cell.length_a   1.000
_cell.length_b   1.000
_cell.length_c   1.000
_cell.angle_alpha   90.00
_cell.angle_beta   90.00
_cell.angle_gamma   90.00
#
_symmetry.space_group_name_H-M   'P 1'
#
loop_
_entity.id
_entity.type
_entity.pdbx_description
1 polymer ?
#
loop_
_entity_poly.entity_id
_entity_poly.type
_entity_poly.pdbx_seq_one_letter_code
_entity_poly.pdbx_strand_id
1 'polypeptide(L)'
;MKTNAHRIRRAAAGTLLSGGAALAALGLSTGTAHAFTYPKSICNHHACSYIWCPDMPLPQPSGGTPDWDMNACHHFMFGIMSPNSQPWVSNGGVNRQVAPMLIEGDPGP
;
A
#
# COMPACT_ATOMS: atom_id res chain seq x y z
N MET A 1 -38.54 9.33 -72.98
CA MET A 1 -37.17 8.80 -73.06
C MET A 1 -36.48 8.99 -71.71
N LYS A 2 -35.90 7.89 -71.17
CA LYS A 2 -34.68 7.77 -70.33
C LYS A 2 -34.52 8.70 -69.11
N THR A 3 -34.22 8.27 -67.89
CA THR A 3 -33.96 6.98 -67.20
C THR A 3 -33.89 7.35 -65.71
N ASN A 4 -34.02 6.41 -64.77
CA ASN A 4 -33.18 6.29 -63.56
C ASN A 4 -33.88 5.45 -62.47
N ALA A 5 -34.17 4.20 -62.80
CA ALA A 5 -34.54 3.13 -61.88
C ALA A 5 -33.40 2.70 -60.92
N HIS A 6 -32.51 3.62 -60.53
CA HIS A 6 -31.33 3.33 -59.72
C HIS A 6 -31.40 3.90 -58.29
N ARG A 7 -32.44 4.64 -57.91
CA ARG A 7 -32.52 5.32 -56.60
C ARG A 7 -33.15 4.49 -55.47
N ILE A 8 -33.67 3.30 -55.73
CA ILE A 8 -34.47 2.54 -54.73
C ILE A 8 -33.65 1.44 -54.01
N ARG A 9 -32.36 1.26 -54.34
CA ARG A 9 -31.53 0.17 -53.76
C ARG A 9 -30.50 0.57 -52.69
N ARG A 10 -30.66 1.73 -52.04
CA ARG A 10 -29.74 2.18 -50.97
C ARG A 10 -30.43 2.63 -49.68
N ALA A 11 -31.63 2.13 -49.39
CA ALA A 11 -32.35 2.47 -48.16
C ALA A 11 -32.32 1.37 -47.07
N ALA A 12 -31.41 0.39 -47.14
CA ALA A 12 -31.38 -0.74 -46.21
C ALA A 12 -29.97 -1.14 -45.72
N ALA A 13 -28.99 -0.24 -45.73
CA ALA A 13 -27.68 -0.54 -45.17
C ALA A 13 -27.08 0.71 -44.53
N GLY A 14 -27.09 0.79 -43.20
CA GLY A 14 -26.32 1.79 -42.48
C GLY A 14 -26.86 2.27 -41.12
N THR A 15 -27.94 1.71 -40.59
CA THR A 15 -28.42 1.99 -39.21
C THR A 15 -27.60 1.27 -38.12
N LEU A 16 -26.29 1.05 -38.36
CA LEU A 16 -25.37 0.36 -37.44
C LEU A 16 -24.09 1.14 -37.14
N LEU A 17 -24.01 2.42 -37.49
CA LEU A 17 -22.87 3.28 -37.13
C LEU A 17 -23.28 4.48 -36.29
N SER A 18 -24.10 4.25 -35.26
CA SER A 18 -24.46 5.26 -34.27
C SER A 18 -24.51 4.61 -32.89
N GLY A 19 -23.36 4.53 -32.22
CA GLY A 19 -23.34 4.03 -30.83
C GLY A 19 -22.01 3.51 -30.30
N GLY A 20 -20.87 4.07 -30.71
CA GLY A 20 -19.55 3.55 -30.32
C GLY A 20 -18.57 4.56 -29.73
N ALA A 21 -19.05 5.71 -29.25
CA ALA A 21 -18.17 6.75 -28.70
C ALA A 21 -18.83 7.50 -27.54
N ALA A 22 -18.92 6.86 -26.38
CA ALA A 22 -18.92 7.50 -25.06
C ALA A 22 -19.09 6.39 -24.00
N LEU A 23 -18.44 6.54 -22.84
CA LEU A 23 -18.40 5.62 -21.69
C LEU A 23 -17.21 4.63 -21.63
N ALA A 24 -15.99 5.13 -21.85
CA ALA A 24 -14.77 4.51 -21.31
C ALA A 24 -14.04 5.45 -20.33
N ALA A 25 -14.79 6.22 -19.53
CA ALA A 25 -14.23 7.27 -18.67
C ALA A 25 -14.71 7.22 -17.21
N LEU A 26 -15.04 6.04 -16.67
CA LEU A 26 -15.34 5.90 -15.24
C LEU A 26 -14.55 4.73 -14.67
N GLY A 27 -13.52 5.05 -13.90
CA GLY A 27 -12.80 4.03 -13.14
C GLY A 27 -11.32 4.26 -12.90
N LEU A 28 -10.77 5.46 -13.13
CA LEU A 28 -9.55 5.84 -12.41
C LEU A 28 -9.97 6.12 -10.97
N SER A 29 -10.18 5.06 -10.18
CA SER A 29 -10.21 5.16 -8.73
C SER A 29 -8.85 5.74 -8.35
N THR A 30 -8.81 7.01 -7.98
CA THR A 30 -7.70 7.59 -7.23
C THR A 30 -7.61 6.81 -5.93
N GLY A 31 -6.85 5.72 -5.94
CA GLY A 31 -6.55 4.95 -4.75
C GLY A 31 -5.83 5.88 -3.80
N THR A 32 -6.52 6.40 -2.81
CA THR A 32 -5.87 7.08 -1.70
C THR A 32 -5.12 6.00 -0.94
N ALA A 33 -3.80 5.94 -1.12
CA ALA A 33 -2.94 5.13 -0.27
C ALA A 33 -2.95 5.78 1.12
N HIS A 34 -3.97 5.46 1.93
CA HIS A 34 -3.99 5.83 3.34
C HIS A 34 -2.96 4.96 4.05
N ALA A 35 -1.78 5.52 4.30
CA ALA A 35 -0.82 4.92 5.21
C ALA A 35 -1.45 4.93 6.61
N PHE A 36 -1.67 3.75 7.19
CA PHE A 36 -2.07 3.66 8.59
C PHE A 36 -1.01 4.35 9.44
N THR A 37 -1.45 5.26 10.31
CA THR A 37 -0.54 5.96 11.22
C THR A 37 -0.56 5.25 12.57
N TYR A 38 0.56 4.63 12.93
CA TYR A 38 0.73 4.00 14.23
C TYR A 38 0.93 5.05 15.33
N PRO A 39 0.41 4.82 16.54
CA PRO A 39 0.74 5.65 17.70
C PRO A 39 2.25 5.69 17.91
N LYS A 40 2.80 6.88 18.08
CA LYS A 40 4.21 7.08 18.44
C LYS A 40 4.40 6.74 19.92
N SER A 41 5.46 5.99 20.23
CA SER A 41 5.85 5.62 21.59
C SER A 41 7.02 6.50 22.07
N ILE A 42 8.25 5.98 22.06
CA ILE A 42 9.44 6.66 22.55
C ILE A 42 10.23 7.22 21.37
N CYS A 43 10.75 8.44 21.52
CA CYS A 43 11.70 9.03 20.57
C CYS A 43 12.98 9.43 21.29
N ASN A 44 14.10 9.28 20.60
CA ASN A 44 15.36 9.91 20.96
C ASN A 44 15.81 10.85 19.81
N HIS A 45 17.07 11.28 19.83
CA HIS A 45 17.63 12.13 18.77
C HIS A 45 17.91 11.40 17.44
N HIS A 46 17.73 10.08 17.39
CA HIS A 46 18.06 9.23 16.24
C HIS A 46 16.82 8.61 15.57
N ALA A 47 15.84 8.17 16.35
CA ALA A 47 14.68 7.44 15.87
C ALA A 47 13.48 7.58 16.83
N CYS A 48 12.33 7.11 16.36
CA CYS A 48 11.15 6.91 17.16
C CYS A 48 10.65 5.48 17.00
N SER A 49 10.16 4.89 18.09
CA SER A 49 9.34 3.70 18.05
C SER A 49 7.86 4.06 17.92
N TYR A 50 7.10 3.06 17.49
CA TYR A 50 5.66 3.09 17.32
C TYR A 50 5.03 1.89 18.02
N ILE A 51 3.72 1.93 18.24
CA ILE A 51 2.97 0.85 18.86
C ILE A 51 2.15 0.14 17.79
N TRP A 52 2.34 -1.17 17.67
CA TRP A 52 1.43 -2.07 16.99
C TRP A 52 0.63 -2.84 18.04
N CYS A 53 -0.67 -3.03 17.85
CA CYS A 53 -1.54 -3.82 18.72
C CYS A 53 -2.40 -4.76 17.86
N PRO A 54 -3.06 -5.76 18.46
CA PRO A 54 -4.02 -6.59 17.76
C PRO A 54 -5.05 -5.74 17.00
N ASP A 55 -5.50 -6.25 15.85
CA ASP A 55 -6.41 -5.59 14.90
C ASP A 55 -5.84 -4.38 14.13
N MET A 56 -4.63 -3.91 14.46
CA MET A 56 -3.93 -2.95 13.61
C MET A 56 -3.35 -3.66 12.37
N PRO A 57 -3.31 -2.99 11.20
CA PRO A 57 -2.62 -3.54 10.05
C PRO A 57 -1.15 -3.82 10.39
N LEU A 58 -0.53 -4.78 9.72
CA LEU A 58 0.91 -5.02 9.88
C LEU A 58 1.68 -3.84 9.26
N PRO A 59 2.76 -3.34 9.90
CA PRO A 59 3.50 -2.18 9.39
C PRO A 59 4.20 -2.41 8.04
N GLN A 60 4.57 -3.66 7.75
CA GLN A 60 5.31 -4.01 6.53
C GLN A 60 4.82 -5.35 5.96
N PRO A 61 3.63 -5.38 5.34
CA PRO A 61 3.01 -6.64 4.90
C PRO A 61 3.82 -7.37 3.83
N SER A 62 4.67 -6.68 3.07
CA SER A 62 5.60 -7.29 2.11
C SER A 62 6.81 -7.97 2.77
N GLY A 63 7.13 -7.63 4.03
CA GLY A 63 8.17 -8.28 4.83
C GLY A 63 7.73 -9.60 5.45
N GLY A 64 6.45 -9.98 5.28
CA GLY A 64 5.85 -11.10 5.98
C GLY A 64 5.30 -10.71 7.36
N THR A 65 4.79 -11.71 8.07
CA THR A 65 4.30 -11.53 9.45
C THR A 65 5.49 -11.42 10.40
N PRO A 66 5.60 -10.34 11.18
CA PRO A 66 6.60 -10.24 12.23
C PRO A 66 6.47 -11.40 13.23
N ASP A 67 7.61 -11.90 13.72
CA ASP A 67 7.62 -12.74 14.91
C ASP A 67 7.19 -11.86 16.10
N TRP A 68 5.89 -11.81 16.37
CA TRP A 68 5.26 -11.08 17.47
C TRP A 68 4.21 -11.99 18.12
N ASP A 69 3.91 -11.73 19.39
CA ASP A 69 2.69 -12.25 19.97
C ASP A 69 1.53 -11.43 19.42
N MET A 70 0.81 -12.00 18.46
CA MET A 70 -0.30 -11.32 17.79
C MET A 70 -1.48 -10.98 18.72
N ASN A 71 -1.42 -11.34 20.01
CA ASN A 71 -2.38 -10.99 21.05
C ASN A 71 -1.88 -9.89 22.00
N ALA A 72 -0.68 -9.35 21.79
CA ALA A 72 -0.09 -8.31 22.62
C ALA A 72 0.26 -7.06 21.79
N CYS A 73 0.38 -5.93 22.48
CA CYS A 73 0.92 -4.73 21.86
C CYS A 73 2.46 -4.77 21.87
N HIS A 74 3.06 -4.40 20.74
CA HIS A 74 4.50 -4.39 20.54
C HIS A 74 4.98 -2.98 20.19
N HIS A 75 6.11 -2.60 20.78
CA HIS A 75 6.85 -1.42 20.31
C HIS A 75 7.71 -1.84 19.14
N PHE A 76 7.80 -1.00 18.12
CA PHE A 76 8.61 -1.29 16.95
C PHE A 76 9.22 -0.05 16.31
N MET A 77 10.33 -0.27 15.62
CA MET A 77 10.98 0.71 14.76
C MET A 77 11.13 0.15 13.34
N PHE A 78 11.14 1.05 12.36
CA PHE A 78 11.50 0.68 11.00
C PHE A 78 13.02 0.64 10.85
N GLY A 79 13.57 -0.50 10.44
CA GLY A 79 15.01 -0.65 10.22
C GLY A 79 15.50 -2.09 10.12
N ILE A 80 16.79 -2.22 9.84
CA ILE A 80 17.50 -3.49 9.78
C ILE A 80 18.66 -3.47 10.78
N MET A 81 18.71 -4.47 11.65
CA MET A 81 19.82 -4.72 12.55
C MET A 81 20.94 -5.45 11.81
N SER A 82 22.17 -5.03 12.05
CA SER A 82 23.39 -5.68 11.57
C SER A 82 24.44 -5.64 12.68
N PRO A 83 25.53 -6.43 12.57
CA PRO A 83 26.63 -6.37 13.53
C PRO A 83 27.27 -4.98 13.68
N ASN A 84 27.12 -4.10 12.68
CA ASN A 84 27.66 -2.74 12.67
C ASN A 84 26.61 -1.65 12.95
N SER A 85 25.41 -2.04 13.37
CA SER A 85 24.36 -1.06 13.71
C SER A 85 24.78 -0.20 14.91
N GLN A 86 24.36 1.06 14.89
CA GLN A 86 24.61 1.98 15.99
C GLN A 86 24.02 1.45 17.31
N PRO A 87 24.61 1.75 18.48
CA PRO A 87 24.15 1.21 19.77
C PRO A 87 22.67 1.49 20.08
N TRP A 88 22.13 2.64 19.64
CA TRP A 88 20.73 2.99 19.82
C TRP A 88 19.77 2.03 19.09
N VAL A 89 20.23 1.31 18.06
CA VAL A 89 19.42 0.35 17.30
C VAL A 89 19.18 -0.91 18.10
N SER A 90 20.21 -1.44 18.77
CA SER A 90 20.10 -2.66 19.58
C SER A 90 19.59 -2.38 21.00
N ASN A 91 19.69 -1.13 21.46
CA ASN A 91 19.31 -0.71 22.80
C ASN A 91 19.95 -1.62 23.88
N GLY A 92 21.26 -1.82 23.78
CA GLY A 92 21.99 -2.70 24.70
C GLY A 92 21.70 -4.19 24.51
N GLY A 93 21.14 -4.59 23.35
CA GLY A 93 20.84 -5.98 22.99
C GLY A 93 19.42 -6.43 23.33
N VAL A 94 18.55 -5.52 23.79
CA VAL A 94 17.15 -5.84 24.09
C VAL A 94 16.27 -5.88 22.85
N ASN A 95 16.63 -5.12 21.80
CA ASN A 95 15.86 -5.07 20.57
C ASN A 95 16.15 -6.30 19.71
N ARG A 96 15.13 -6.79 18.98
CA ARG A 96 15.27 -7.92 18.05
C ARG A 96 14.73 -7.60 16.67
N GLN A 97 15.35 -8.18 15.63
CA GLN A 97 14.76 -8.18 14.30
C GLN A 97 13.60 -9.19 14.27
N VAL A 98 12.38 -8.72 14.00
CA VAL A 98 11.17 -9.56 13.96
C VAL A 98 10.66 -9.83 12.56
N ALA A 99 10.98 -8.95 11.63
CA ALA A 99 10.72 -9.11 10.20
C ALA A 99 11.70 -8.21 9.42
N PRO A 100 11.89 -8.42 8.11
CA PRO A 100 12.57 -7.45 7.26
C PRO A 100 12.03 -6.04 7.50
N MET A 101 12.95 -5.10 7.75
CA MET A 101 12.65 -3.68 8.02
C MET A 101 11.86 -3.40 9.32
N LEU A 102 11.67 -4.40 10.19
CA LEU A 102 10.95 -4.28 11.47
C LEU A 102 11.79 -4.78 12.65
N ILE A 103 12.11 -3.85 13.54
CA ILE A 103 12.83 -4.10 14.79
C ILE A 103 11.81 -3.95 15.91
N GLU A 104 11.69 -4.95 16.76
CA GLU A 104 10.90 -4.87 17.99
C GLU A 104 11.71 -4.18 19.08
N GLY A 105 11.06 -3.21 19.75
CA GLY A 105 11.61 -2.45 20.87
C GLY A 105 11.65 -0.94 20.62
N ASP A 106 12.27 -0.25 21.58
CA ASP A 106 12.45 1.20 21.62
C ASP A 106 13.89 1.58 21.24
N PRO A 107 14.13 2.79 20.73
CA PRO A 107 15.49 3.25 20.50
C PRO A 107 16.22 3.39 21.85
N GLY A 108 17.48 2.96 21.90
CA GLY A 108 18.32 3.12 23.08
C GLY A 108 18.67 4.59 23.36
N PRO A 109 19.23 4.88 24.55
CA PRO A 109 19.68 6.23 24.91
C PRO A 109 20.76 6.76 23.97
#